data_AF-A0A0W0R9Q1-F1
#
_entry.id   AF-A0A0W0R9Q1-F1
#
_cell.length_a   1.000
_cell.length_b   1.000
_cell.length_c   1.000
_cell.angle_alpha   90.00
_cell.angle_beta   90.00
_cell.angle_gamma   90.00
#
_symmetry.space_group_name_H-M   'P 1'
#
loop_
_entity.id
_entity.type
_entity.pdbx_description
1 polymer ?
#
loop_
_entity_poly.entity_id
_entity_poly.type
_entity_poly.pdbx_seq_one_letter_code
_entity_poly.pdbx_strand_id
1 'polypeptide(L)'
;MFPLTIGSSEVVKSSYPDTKNPGNPVCLCPTPIGERLGVTIGYWEPAALVDVTPKPWCMVNLGVQLNVTKKGLGGSQMPETDGRGAFYYVHWYKYPLVYWLQVLTSLGCMETEDFDILYPSELDPTWNDSELAFVLNPEAVLFTSSSARASCAFDATKALAGTAVNSLFWCQGAQGSTYPLTGFVAH
;
A
#
# COMPACT_ATOMS: atom_id res chain seq x y z
N MET A 1 -0.48 -15.83 1.73
CA MET A 1 -1.71 -16.63 1.93
C MET A 1 -1.89 -17.06 3.38
N PHE A 2 -0.87 -17.59 4.07
CA PHE A 2 -0.97 -17.88 5.51
C PHE A 2 -0.69 -16.66 6.38
N PRO A 3 -1.29 -16.54 7.57
CA PRO A 3 -2.20 -17.50 8.23
C PRO A 3 -3.59 -17.58 7.56
N LEU A 4 -4.27 -18.72 7.74
CA LEU A 4 -5.64 -18.93 7.26
C LEU A 4 -6.55 -19.15 8.47
N THR A 5 -7.58 -18.32 8.58
CA THR A 5 -8.50 -18.27 9.72
C THR A 5 -9.93 -18.46 9.25
N ILE A 6 -10.74 -19.11 10.08
CA ILE A 6 -12.19 -19.24 9.88
C ILE A 6 -12.89 -18.64 11.10
N GLY A 7 -13.41 -17.43 10.95
CA GLY A 7 -13.86 -16.60 12.07
C GLY A 7 -12.70 -16.31 13.03
N SER A 8 -12.87 -16.70 14.30
CA SER A 8 -11.84 -16.54 15.34
C SER A 8 -10.86 -17.71 15.46
N SER A 9 -11.05 -18.82 14.73
CA SER A 9 -10.15 -19.96 14.81
C SER A 9 -9.08 -19.94 13.72
N GLU A 10 -7.81 -20.08 14.12
CA GLU A 10 -6.69 -20.26 13.20
C GLU A 10 -6.68 -21.72 12.72
N VAL A 11 -7.00 -21.94 11.44
CA VAL A 11 -6.96 -23.27 10.82
C VAL A 11 -5.55 -23.63 10.42
N VAL A 12 -4.79 -22.65 9.89
CA VAL A 12 -3.37 -22.81 9.57
C VAL A 12 -2.58 -21.69 10.23
N LYS A 13 -1.73 -22.09 11.17
CA LYS A 13 -0.83 -21.18 11.89
C LYS A 13 0.32 -20.73 10.99
N SER A 14 0.68 -19.46 11.10
CA SER A 14 1.85 -18.85 10.46
C SER A 14 2.79 -18.31 11.53
N SER A 15 4.08 -18.17 11.19
CA SER A 15 5.05 -17.45 12.04
C SER A 15 4.85 -15.93 11.98
N TYR A 16 4.09 -15.44 11.01
CA TYR A 16 3.84 -14.01 10.81
C TYR A 16 2.57 -13.58 11.56
N PRO A 17 2.56 -12.37 12.14
CA PRO A 17 1.42 -11.86 12.87
C PRO A 17 0.26 -11.53 11.92
N ASP A 18 -0.97 -11.82 12.35
CA ASP A 18 -2.20 -11.52 11.59
C ASP A 18 -2.88 -10.24 12.09
N THR A 19 -3.70 -9.65 11.22
CA THR A 19 -4.63 -8.57 11.59
C THR A 19 -5.89 -9.14 12.26
N LYS A 20 -6.69 -8.27 12.88
CA LYS A 20 -7.85 -8.71 13.65
C LYS A 20 -8.94 -9.28 12.73
N ASN A 21 -9.12 -10.60 12.78
CA ASN A 21 -10.20 -11.28 12.05
C ASN A 21 -11.57 -11.12 12.74
N PRO A 22 -12.68 -11.17 11.98
CA PRO A 22 -14.03 -11.16 12.54
C PRO A 22 -14.25 -12.35 13.47
N GLY A 23 -14.87 -12.10 14.63
CA GLY A 23 -15.01 -13.13 15.67
C GLY A 23 -16.03 -14.23 15.37
N ASN A 24 -17.04 -13.92 14.54
CA ASN A 24 -18.11 -14.86 14.19
C ASN A 24 -17.76 -15.59 12.89
N PRO A 25 -17.65 -16.94 12.90
CA PRO A 25 -17.38 -17.71 11.69
C PRO A 25 -18.50 -17.68 10.66
N VAL A 26 -19.71 -17.26 11.04
CA VAL A 26 -20.88 -17.19 10.15
C VAL A 26 -21.18 -15.74 9.79
N CYS A 27 -21.23 -15.42 8.50
CA CYS A 27 -21.60 -14.11 7.99
C CYS A 27 -22.80 -14.18 7.04
N LEU A 28 -23.51 -13.06 6.90
CA LEU A 28 -24.50 -12.86 5.85
C LEU A 28 -23.82 -12.14 4.69
N CYS A 29 -23.89 -12.76 3.53
CA CYS A 29 -23.19 -12.37 2.33
C CYS A 29 -24.16 -11.72 1.34
N PRO A 30 -23.96 -10.45 0.96
CA PRO A 30 -24.82 -9.79 -0.01
C PRO A 30 -24.60 -10.42 -1.39
N THR A 31 -25.66 -10.92 -2.01
CA THR A 31 -25.66 -11.43 -3.39
C THR A 31 -26.68 -10.66 -4.23
N PRO A 32 -26.56 -10.66 -5.56
CA PRO A 32 -27.49 -9.95 -6.44
C PRO A 32 -28.97 -10.36 -6.28
N ILE A 33 -29.26 -11.49 -5.62
CA ILE A 33 -30.61 -12.06 -5.47
C ILE A 33 -30.98 -12.20 -3.97
N GLY A 34 -30.26 -11.54 -3.05
CA GLY A 34 -30.55 -11.54 -1.60
C GLY A 34 -29.32 -11.83 -0.73
N GLU A 35 -29.55 -12.21 0.52
CA GLU A 35 -28.47 -12.56 1.46
C GLU A 35 -28.28 -14.08 1.52
N ARG A 36 -27.03 -14.55 1.40
CA ARG A 36 -26.67 -15.95 1.57
C ARG A 36 -25.91 -16.15 2.87
N LEU A 37 -26.12 -17.29 3.52
CA LEU A 37 -25.30 -17.69 4.66
C LEU A 37 -23.90 -18.05 4.14
N GLY A 38 -22.90 -17.32 4.63
CA GLY A 38 -21.49 -17.48 4.31
C GLY A 38 -20.65 -17.84 5.53
N VAL A 39 -19.41 -18.23 5.26
CA VAL A 39 -18.39 -18.44 6.29
C VAL A 39 -17.34 -17.37 6.12
N THR A 40 -16.93 -16.73 7.22
CA THR A 40 -15.84 -15.75 7.20
C THR A 40 -14.51 -16.47 7.15
N ILE A 41 -13.78 -16.30 6.06
CA ILE A 41 -12.43 -16.83 5.90
C ILE A 41 -11.47 -15.65 5.83
N GLY A 42 -10.52 -15.58 6.76
CA GLY A 42 -9.42 -14.63 6.71
C GLY A 42 -8.18 -15.29 6.14
N TYR A 43 -7.50 -14.60 5.25
CA TYR A 43 -6.22 -15.05 4.69
C TYR A 43 -5.38 -13.84 4.28
N TRP A 44 -4.07 -14.03 4.17
CA TRP A 44 -3.16 -12.95 3.80
C TRP A 44 -3.02 -12.85 2.28
N GLU A 45 -3.49 -11.74 1.69
CA GLU A 45 -3.33 -11.43 0.27
C GLU A 45 -2.73 -10.05 0.03
N PRO A 46 -1.94 -9.87 -1.03
CA PRO A 46 -1.48 -8.54 -1.42
C PRO A 46 -2.65 -7.75 -2.02
N ALA A 47 -3.14 -6.74 -1.30
CA ALA A 47 -4.20 -5.87 -1.82
C ALA A 47 -3.70 -4.95 -2.95
N ALA A 48 -2.45 -4.49 -2.83
CA ALA A 48 -1.82 -3.62 -3.81
C ALA A 48 -0.34 -3.98 -3.99
N LEU A 49 0.15 -3.81 -5.21
CA LEU A 49 1.54 -3.95 -5.59
C LEU A 49 2.03 -2.59 -6.08
N VAL A 50 3.21 -2.19 -5.64
CA VAL A 50 3.75 -0.87 -5.92
C VAL A 50 5.12 -1.01 -6.58
N ASP A 51 5.21 -0.57 -7.82
CA ASP A 51 6.46 -0.56 -8.59
C ASP A 51 7.17 0.77 -8.42
N VAL A 52 8.42 0.74 -8.02
CA VAL A 52 9.26 1.94 -7.86
C VAL A 52 10.35 1.93 -8.94
N THR A 53 10.41 2.98 -9.75
CA THR A 53 11.38 3.08 -10.85
C THR A 53 11.90 4.51 -11.02
N PRO A 54 13.19 4.71 -11.32
CA PRO A 54 13.69 6.01 -11.75
C PRO A 54 13.23 6.36 -13.17
N LYS A 55 12.84 5.38 -13.99
CA LYS A 55 12.47 5.61 -15.39
C LYS A 55 10.97 5.83 -15.51
N PRO A 56 10.52 6.98 -16.06
CA PRO A 56 9.10 7.23 -16.23
C PRO A 56 8.49 6.19 -17.18
N TRP A 57 7.25 5.79 -16.91
CA TRP A 57 6.47 4.85 -17.71
C TRP A 57 7.07 3.44 -17.84
N CYS A 58 7.99 3.08 -16.95
CA CYS A 58 8.59 1.75 -16.90
C CYS A 58 7.89 0.91 -15.84
N MET A 59 6.96 0.05 -16.26
CA MET A 59 6.24 -0.86 -15.37
C MET A 59 7.08 -2.12 -15.17
N VAL A 60 7.83 -2.18 -14.07
CA VAL A 60 8.85 -3.22 -13.86
C VAL A 60 8.22 -4.59 -13.60
N ASN A 61 7.09 -4.67 -12.90
CA ASN A 61 6.40 -5.94 -12.65
C ASN A 61 5.69 -6.47 -13.90
N LEU A 62 5.24 -5.61 -14.80
CA LEU A 62 4.60 -6.04 -16.06
C LEU A 62 5.61 -6.24 -17.19
N GLY A 63 6.86 -5.78 -17.02
CA GLY A 63 7.89 -5.83 -18.06
C GLY A 63 7.60 -4.93 -19.27
N VAL A 64 6.65 -3.99 -19.15
CA VAL A 64 6.26 -3.08 -20.24
C VAL A 64 6.81 -1.68 -20.00
N GLN A 65 7.28 -1.05 -21.07
CA GLN A 65 7.69 0.35 -21.05
C GLN A 65 6.83 1.13 -22.05
N LEU A 66 6.02 2.06 -21.55
CA LEU A 66 5.17 2.88 -22.39
C LEU A 66 5.92 4.15 -22.80
N ASN A 67 6.10 4.39 -24.10
CA ASN A 67 6.75 5.61 -24.58
C ASN A 67 5.72 6.73 -24.80
N VAL A 68 5.05 7.18 -23.74
CA VAL A 68 3.93 8.14 -23.84
C VAL A 68 4.42 9.59 -23.93
N THR A 69 5.41 9.98 -23.11
CA THR A 69 5.91 11.37 -23.05
C THR A 69 7.33 11.39 -22.49
N LYS A 70 8.15 12.35 -22.96
CA LYS A 70 9.49 12.60 -22.44
C LYS A 70 9.39 13.34 -21.09
N LYS A 71 9.13 12.62 -20.01
CA LYS A 71 9.39 13.11 -18.64
C LYS A 71 10.88 12.91 -18.29
N GLY A 72 11.40 13.75 -17.39
CA GLY A 72 12.78 13.61 -16.89
C GLY A 72 12.98 12.28 -16.18
N LEU A 73 14.17 11.70 -16.31
CA LEU A 73 14.56 10.53 -15.52
C LEU A 73 14.62 10.92 -14.04
N GLY A 74 13.95 10.14 -13.19
CA GLY A 74 14.19 10.12 -11.76
C GLY A 74 15.56 9.52 -11.44
N GLY A 75 16.02 9.71 -10.22
CA GLY A 75 17.31 9.26 -9.74
C GLY A 75 17.76 10.02 -8.50
N SER A 76 18.87 9.60 -7.89
CA SER A 76 19.50 10.42 -6.86
C SER A 76 20.04 11.68 -7.51
N GLN A 77 19.43 12.83 -7.21
CA GLN A 77 20.13 14.08 -7.42
C GLN A 77 21.05 14.24 -6.21
N MET A 78 22.35 14.40 -6.45
CA MET A 78 23.22 15.03 -5.47
C MET A 78 23.29 16.50 -5.85
N PRO A 79 22.40 17.38 -5.32
CA PRO A 79 22.71 18.79 -5.29
C PRO A 79 24.06 18.97 -4.58
N GLU A 80 24.96 19.73 -5.19
CA GLU A 80 26.29 20.04 -4.64
C GLU A 80 26.21 20.84 -3.32
N THR A 81 25.01 21.31 -2.94
CA THR A 81 24.80 22.26 -1.85
C THR A 81 23.66 21.90 -0.88
N ASP A 82 22.78 20.94 -1.22
CA ASP A 82 21.53 20.75 -0.46
C ASP A 82 21.08 19.28 -0.42
N GLY A 83 21.64 18.52 0.53
CA GLY A 83 21.16 17.17 0.90
C GLY A 83 21.31 16.08 -0.15
N ARG A 84 21.25 14.81 0.27
CA ARG A 84 21.13 13.67 -0.66
C ARG A 84 19.65 13.40 -0.87
N GLY A 85 19.12 13.76 -2.04
CA GLY A 85 17.73 13.53 -2.41
C GLY A 85 17.61 12.52 -3.54
N ALA A 86 16.62 11.63 -3.48
CA ALA A 86 16.31 10.75 -4.59
C ALA A 86 14.87 10.93 -5.04
N PHE A 87 14.66 10.92 -6.35
CA PHE A 87 13.34 11.00 -6.94
C PHE A 87 12.99 9.70 -7.65
N TYR A 88 11.80 9.15 -7.38
CA TYR A 88 11.31 7.94 -8.00
C TYR A 88 9.87 8.08 -8.49
N TYR A 89 9.59 7.45 -9.62
CA TYR A 89 8.23 7.22 -10.10
C TYR A 89 7.68 5.94 -9.49
N VAL A 90 6.38 5.97 -9.23
CA VAL A 90 5.65 4.89 -8.59
C VAL A 90 4.41 4.53 -9.40
N HIS A 91 4.21 3.23 -9.64
CA HIS A 91 3.00 2.71 -10.24
C HIS A 91 2.30 1.76 -9.26
N TRP A 92 1.05 2.07 -8.93
CA TRP A 92 0.23 1.24 -8.07
C TRP A 92 -0.66 0.33 -8.90
N TYR A 93 -0.58 -0.96 -8.60
CA TYR A 93 -1.42 -2.00 -9.18
C TYR A 93 -2.30 -2.59 -8.10
N LYS A 94 -3.53 -2.87 -8.50
CA LYS A 94 -4.44 -3.70 -7.73
C LYS A 94 -4.16 -5.15 -8.05
N TYR A 95 -3.82 -5.97 -7.05
CA TYR A 95 -3.29 -7.33 -7.31
C TYR A 95 -4.05 -8.45 -6.58
N PRO A 96 -5.34 -8.69 -6.91
CA PRO A 96 -6.17 -9.71 -6.29
C PRO A 96 -5.79 -11.12 -6.77
N LEU A 97 -4.64 -11.62 -6.31
CA LEU A 97 -4.05 -12.89 -6.73
C LEU A 97 -4.95 -14.09 -6.52
N VAL A 98 -5.65 -14.15 -5.38
CA VAL A 98 -6.40 -15.34 -4.97
C VAL A 98 -7.60 -15.58 -5.89
N TYR A 99 -8.23 -14.48 -6.34
CA TYR A 99 -9.29 -14.53 -7.34
C TYR A 99 -8.74 -14.94 -8.71
N TRP A 100 -7.66 -14.29 -9.17
CA TRP A 100 -7.07 -14.58 -10.49
C TRP A 100 -6.56 -16.01 -10.65
N LEU A 101 -5.87 -16.53 -9.64
CA LEU A 101 -5.36 -17.90 -9.64
C LEU A 101 -6.45 -18.93 -9.29
N GLN A 102 -7.68 -18.48 -9.00
CA GLN A 102 -8.84 -19.33 -8.72
C GLN A 102 -8.48 -20.38 -7.64
N VAL A 103 -7.73 -19.95 -6.60
CA VAL A 103 -7.27 -20.88 -5.54
C VAL A 103 -8.43 -21.23 -4.61
N LEU A 104 -9.35 -20.29 -4.40
CA LEU A 104 -10.58 -20.48 -3.62
C LEU A 104 -11.78 -20.40 -4.59
N THR A 105 -12.15 -21.54 -5.16
CA THR A 105 -13.06 -21.61 -6.31
C THR A 105 -14.56 -21.50 -6.01
N SER A 106 -14.97 -21.41 -4.74
CA SER A 106 -16.37 -21.69 -4.37
C SER A 106 -16.98 -20.78 -3.29
N LEU A 107 -16.53 -19.53 -3.19
CA LEU A 107 -17.12 -18.57 -2.26
C LEU A 107 -17.97 -17.57 -3.04
N GLY A 108 -19.29 -17.76 -3.06
CA GLY A 108 -20.25 -16.87 -3.75
C GLY A 108 -20.34 -15.44 -3.20
N CYS A 109 -19.33 -15.01 -2.44
CA CYS A 109 -19.21 -13.77 -1.69
C CYS A 109 -17.75 -13.30 -1.63
N MET A 110 -16.90 -13.83 -2.50
CA MET A 110 -15.52 -13.39 -2.64
C MET A 110 -15.49 -12.08 -3.41
N GLU A 111 -14.59 -11.17 -3.03
CA GLU A 111 -14.33 -9.97 -3.82
C GLU A 111 -13.75 -10.37 -5.18
N THR A 112 -14.56 -10.20 -6.22
CA THR A 112 -14.18 -10.43 -7.61
C THR A 112 -13.63 -9.14 -8.19
N GLU A 113 -12.42 -8.79 -7.78
CA GLU A 113 -11.75 -7.61 -8.30
C GLU A 113 -10.78 -8.01 -9.41
N ASP A 114 -10.71 -7.19 -10.46
CA ASP A 114 -9.78 -7.40 -11.56
C ASP A 114 -8.45 -6.69 -11.30
N PHE A 115 -7.39 -7.18 -11.95
CA PHE A 115 -6.12 -6.48 -12.00
C PHE A 115 -6.29 -5.16 -12.76
N ASP A 116 -5.92 -4.06 -12.12
CA ASP A 116 -5.95 -2.74 -12.74
C ASP A 116 -4.78 -1.87 -12.29
N ILE A 117 -4.38 -0.94 -13.15
CA ILE A 117 -3.37 0.09 -12.88
C ILE A 117 -4.09 1.26 -12.22
N LEU A 118 -4.15 1.24 -10.90
CA LEU A 118 -4.92 2.21 -10.14
C LEU A 118 -4.32 3.62 -10.21
N TYR A 119 -2.99 3.72 -10.12
CA TYR A 119 -2.33 5.02 -10.00
C TYR A 119 -0.90 5.04 -10.57
N PRO A 120 -0.70 5.66 -11.75
CA PRO A 120 0.62 6.01 -12.27
C PRO A 120 1.04 7.42 -11.82
N SER A 121 2.14 7.52 -11.05
CA SER A 121 2.69 8.79 -10.56
C SER A 121 3.05 9.80 -11.66
N GLU A 122 3.27 9.33 -12.88
CA GLU A 122 3.62 10.13 -14.05
C GLU A 122 2.48 11.01 -14.53
N LEU A 123 1.23 10.70 -14.19
CA LEU A 123 0.09 11.55 -14.55
C LEU A 123 -0.23 12.58 -13.47
N ASP A 124 0.26 12.37 -12.26
CA ASP A 124 0.00 13.28 -11.14
C ASP A 124 1.03 14.44 -11.10
N PRO A 125 0.59 15.70 -11.22
CA PRO A 125 1.48 16.83 -11.06
C PRO A 125 1.97 16.99 -9.62
N THR A 126 1.21 16.53 -8.61
CA THR A 126 1.58 16.69 -7.19
C THR A 126 2.74 15.78 -6.79
N TRP A 127 2.91 14.66 -7.49
CA TRP A 127 4.03 13.74 -7.27
C TRP A 127 5.40 14.37 -7.52
N ASN A 128 5.48 15.27 -8.51
CA ASN A 128 6.73 15.91 -8.94
C ASN A 128 6.92 17.32 -8.36
N ASP A 129 5.94 17.84 -7.63
CA ASP A 129 5.97 19.18 -7.03
C ASP A 129 5.47 19.12 -5.59
N SER A 130 6.41 19.19 -4.65
CA SER A 130 6.12 19.13 -3.22
C SER A 130 5.37 20.35 -2.69
N GLU A 131 5.50 21.52 -3.34
CA GLU A 131 4.72 22.71 -2.96
C GLU A 131 3.25 22.53 -3.35
N LEU A 132 3.00 22.00 -4.55
CA LEU A 132 1.64 21.70 -5.00
C LEU A 132 0.99 20.61 -4.13
N ALA A 133 1.74 19.55 -3.79
CA ALA A 133 1.27 18.52 -2.87
C ALA A 133 0.91 19.08 -1.49
N PHE A 134 1.69 20.04 -0.98
CA PHE A 134 1.44 20.71 0.29
C PHE A 134 0.20 21.61 0.24
N VAL A 135 0.00 22.34 -0.86
CA VAL A 135 -1.20 23.19 -1.05
C VAL A 135 -2.48 22.34 -1.06
N LEU A 136 -2.43 21.16 -1.68
CA LEU A 136 -3.58 20.26 -1.75
C LEU A 136 -3.83 19.48 -0.45
N ASN A 137 -2.78 19.21 0.32
CA ASN A 137 -2.85 18.49 1.60
C ASN A 137 -2.39 19.38 2.75
N PRO A 138 -3.16 20.42 3.13
CA PRO A 138 -2.78 21.31 4.22
C PRO A 138 -2.74 20.59 5.57
N GLU A 139 -3.42 19.44 5.73
CA GLU A 139 -3.30 18.63 6.94
C GLU A 139 -1.88 18.09 7.16
N ALA A 140 -1.02 18.08 6.14
CA ALA A 140 0.37 17.63 6.24
C ALA A 140 1.16 18.39 7.31
N VAL A 141 0.80 19.65 7.57
CA VAL A 141 1.43 20.48 8.60
C VAL A 141 1.39 19.79 9.98
N LEU A 142 0.29 19.12 10.32
CA LEU A 142 0.14 18.44 11.62
C LEU A 142 1.16 17.32 11.81
N PHE A 143 1.50 16.63 10.71
CA PHE A 143 2.41 15.49 10.70
C PHE A 143 3.89 15.89 10.61
N THR A 144 4.18 17.17 10.35
CA THR A 144 5.55 17.71 10.43
C THR A 144 6.00 18.06 11.84
N SER A 145 5.10 18.05 12.83
CA SER A 145 5.43 18.33 14.23
C SER A 145 6.44 17.32 14.79
N SER A 146 7.29 17.75 15.74
CA SER A 146 8.28 16.88 16.39
C SER A 146 7.63 15.67 17.07
N SER A 147 6.46 15.87 17.69
CA SER A 147 5.65 14.80 18.27
C SER A 147 5.15 13.80 17.22
N ALA A 148 4.70 14.27 16.06
CA ALA A 148 4.24 13.38 14.99
C ALA A 148 5.41 12.57 14.39
N ARG A 149 6.57 13.19 14.17
CA ARG A 149 7.78 12.46 13.73
C ARG A 149 8.27 11.45 14.77
N ALA A 150 8.20 11.79 16.06
CA ALA A 150 8.57 10.87 17.14
C ALA A 150 7.65 9.65 17.21
N SER A 151 6.37 9.78 16.83
CA SER A 151 5.45 8.64 16.78
C SER A 151 5.86 7.57 15.77
N CYS A 152 6.64 7.91 14.74
CA CYS A 152 7.15 6.93 13.78
C CYS A 152 8.19 5.98 14.40
N ALA A 153 8.93 6.43 15.42
CA ALA A 153 9.80 5.54 16.18
C ALA A 153 9.00 4.51 16.98
N PHE A 154 7.83 4.91 17.52
CA PHE A 154 6.92 3.98 18.18
C PHE A 154 6.36 2.95 17.19
N ASP A 155 5.92 3.39 16.01
CA ASP A 155 5.46 2.48 14.95
C ASP A 155 6.56 1.48 14.55
N ALA A 156 7.80 1.93 14.38
CA ALA A 156 8.95 1.08 14.09
C ALA A 156 9.13 -0.02 15.15
N THR A 157 9.11 0.34 16.44
CA THR A 157 9.25 -0.64 17.53
C THR A 157 8.11 -1.64 17.59
N LYS A 158 6.88 -1.20 17.27
CA LYS A 158 5.73 -2.11 17.25
C LYS A 158 5.77 -3.05 16.05
N ALA A 159 6.15 -2.54 14.88
CA ALA A 159 6.34 -3.34 13.66
C ALA A 159 7.46 -4.39 13.82
N LEU A 160 8.51 -4.09 14.60
CA LEU A 160 9.54 -5.07 14.97
C LEU A 160 9.00 -6.23 15.81
N ALA A 161 8.03 -5.97 16.69
CA ALA A 161 7.46 -6.97 17.59
C ALA A 161 6.21 -7.67 17.05
N GLY A 162 5.60 -7.15 15.97
CA GLY A 162 4.33 -7.63 15.45
C GLY A 162 3.88 -6.87 14.21
N THR A 163 2.74 -6.17 14.31
CA THR A 163 2.16 -5.38 13.20
C THR A 163 2.31 -3.88 13.43
N ALA A 164 2.46 -3.14 12.33
CA ALA A 164 2.44 -1.69 12.33
C ALA A 164 1.12 -1.12 12.88
N VAL A 165 1.13 0.14 13.31
CA VAL A 165 -0.04 0.84 13.81
C VAL A 165 -0.78 1.49 12.64
N ASN A 166 -1.92 0.91 12.24
CA ASN A 166 -2.73 1.46 11.14
C ASN A 166 -3.19 2.91 11.33
N SER A 167 -3.30 3.40 12.58
CA SER A 167 -3.68 4.81 12.84
C SER A 167 -2.55 5.81 12.57
N LEU A 168 -1.29 5.35 12.48
CA LEU A 168 -0.11 6.17 12.18
C LEU A 168 0.21 6.11 10.68
N PHE A 169 -0.77 6.37 9.82
CA PHE A 169 -0.65 6.19 8.37
C PHE A 169 0.42 7.07 7.71
N TRP A 170 0.85 8.16 8.36
CA TRP A 170 1.90 9.06 7.88
C TRP A 170 3.31 8.55 8.18
N CYS A 171 3.44 7.50 9.00
CA CYS A 171 4.72 6.93 9.40
C CYS A 171 5.08 5.70 8.56
N GLN A 172 6.34 5.65 8.12
CA GLN A 172 6.95 4.51 7.45
C GLN A 172 7.95 3.82 8.40
N GLY A 173 7.54 3.60 9.65
CA GLY A 173 8.38 3.06 10.72
C GLY A 173 9.71 3.81 10.85
N ALA A 174 10.82 3.07 10.74
CA ALA A 174 12.17 3.61 10.90
C ALA A 174 12.61 4.54 9.75
N GLN A 175 11.90 4.55 8.62
CA GLN A 175 12.20 5.43 7.47
C GLN A 175 11.66 6.85 7.67
N GLY A 176 10.88 7.09 8.73
CA GLY A 176 10.38 8.42 9.09
C GLY A 176 8.97 8.70 8.61
N SER A 177 8.65 9.98 8.40
CA SER A 177 7.34 10.43 7.94
C SER A 177 7.33 10.52 6.41
N THR A 178 6.30 9.96 5.77
CA THR A 178 6.16 9.93 4.30
C THR A 178 5.04 10.81 3.77
N TYR A 179 4.34 11.52 4.66
CA TYR A 179 3.23 12.41 4.29
C TYR A 179 3.70 13.88 4.23
N PRO A 180 3.36 14.67 3.18
CA PRO A 180 2.53 14.29 2.03
C PRO A 180 3.28 13.35 1.08
N LEU A 181 2.53 12.44 0.44
CA LEU A 181 3.09 11.46 -0.48
C LEU A 181 3.61 12.15 -1.75
N THR A 182 4.92 12.17 -1.93
CA THR A 182 5.60 12.74 -3.11
C THR A 182 6.68 11.79 -3.61
N GLY A 183 7.18 12.03 -4.83
CA GLY A 183 8.27 11.23 -5.39
C GLY A 183 9.64 11.53 -4.79
N PHE A 184 9.76 12.55 -3.92
CA PHE A 184 11.01 12.95 -3.31
C PHE A 184 11.26 12.19 -2.00
N VAL A 185 12.42 11.56 -1.92
CA VAL A 185 12.91 10.87 -0.72
C VAL A 185 14.17 11.60 -0.24
N ALA A 186 14.12 12.12 0.98
CA ALA A 186 15.28 12.68 1.67
C ALA A 186 15.77 11.69 2.73
N HIS A 187 17.05 11.34 2.68
CA HIS A 187 17.72 10.50 3.68
C HIS A 187 18.53 11.34 4.67
#